data_AF-A0A5Q0UG94-F1
#
_entry.id   AF-A0A5Q0UG94-F1
#
_cell.length_a   1.000
_cell.length_b   1.000
_cell.length_c   1.000
_cell.angle_alpha   90.00
_cell.angle_beta   90.00
_cell.angle_gamma   90.00
#
_symmetry.space_group_name_H-M   'P 1'
#
loop_
_entity.id
_entity.type
_entity.pdbx_description
1 polymer ?
#
loop_
_entity_poly.entity_id
_entity_poly.type
_entity_poly.pdbx_seq_one_letter_code
_entity_poly.pdbx_strand_id
1 'polypeptide(L)'
;MVEFETIEKERQDYGNFPGEKFIEVSRNKAIQDDGSENSFIQIATGYYNDDESVNYNKRFTVPTDEKAVDHIVEKLPEIFEKEKEAREE
;
A
#
# COMPACT_ATOMS: atom_id res chain seq x y z
N MET A 1 11.75 -0.43 -19.41
CA MET A 1 11.70 -0.90 -18.02
C MET A 1 10.85 0.10 -17.25
N VAL A 2 10.12 -0.32 -16.23
CA VAL A 2 9.39 0.61 -15.37
C VAL A 2 9.96 0.41 -13.97
N GLU A 3 10.49 1.49 -13.40
CA GLU A 3 10.94 1.50 -12.02
C GLU A 3 9.79 1.95 -11.12
N PHE A 4 9.60 1.24 -10.01
CA PHE A 4 8.56 1.57 -9.04
C PHE A 4 9.23 2.04 -7.75
N GLU A 5 8.88 3.24 -7.31
CA GLU A 5 9.31 3.82 -6.05
C GLU A 5 8.13 3.95 -5.10
N THR A 6 8.30 3.53 -3.85
CA THR A 6 7.32 3.77 -2.78
C THR A 6 7.72 5.04 -2.04
N ILE A 7 6.86 6.06 -2.08
CA ILE A 7 7.08 7.36 -1.45
C ILE A 7 6.73 7.28 0.05
N GLU A 8 5.54 6.77 0.35
CA GLU A 8 5.08 6.54 1.73
C GLU A 8 4.21 5.28 1.78
N LYS A 9 4.16 4.63 2.94
CA LYS A 9 3.33 3.46 3.16
C LYS A 9 2.90 3.36 4.62
N GLU A 10 1.63 3.01 4.81
CA GLU A 10 1.02 2.78 6.12
C GLU A 10 0.49 1.34 6.16
N ARG A 11 0.96 0.58 7.14
CA ARG A 11 0.67 -0.85 7.27
C ARG A 11 -0.07 -1.16 8.57
N GLN A 12 -1.06 -2.03 8.46
CA GLN A 12 -1.80 -2.57 9.60
C GLN A 12 -1.87 -4.09 9.53
N ASP A 13 -1.52 -4.73 10.65
CA ASP A 13 -1.69 -6.17 10.83
C ASP A 13 -3.15 -6.52 11.15
N TYR A 14 -3.63 -7.65 10.62
CA TYR A 14 -4.98 -8.16 10.87
C TYR A 14 -4.99 -9.70 10.92
N GLY A 15 -6.12 -10.29 11.33
CA GLY A 15 -6.25 -11.72 11.55
C GLY A 15 -6.17 -12.10 13.03
N ASN A 16 -6.08 -13.41 13.28
CA ASN A 16 -6.21 -13.98 14.62
C ASN A 16 -4.93 -13.85 15.45
N PHE A 17 -3.76 -13.88 14.80
CA PHE A 17 -2.47 -13.74 15.47
C PHE A 17 -1.69 -12.53 14.91
N PRO A 18 -0.97 -11.79 15.77
CA PRO A 18 -0.09 -10.71 15.33
C PRO A 18 0.97 -11.22 14.34
N GLY A 19 1.30 -10.43 13.32
CA GLY A 19 2.34 -10.79 12.36
C GLY A 19 1.98 -11.91 11.38
N GLU A 20 0.69 -12.26 11.20
CA GLU A 20 0.28 -13.22 10.17
C GLU A 20 0.05 -12.55 8.82
N LYS A 21 -0.80 -11.53 8.81
CA LYS A 21 -1.27 -10.86 7.59
C LYS A 21 -1.28 -9.37 7.82
N PHE A 22 -1.08 -8.64 6.73
CA PHE A 22 -1.14 -7.19 6.75
C PHE A 22 -1.92 -6.65 5.56
N ILE A 23 -2.47 -5.46 5.76
CA ILE A 23 -2.94 -4.58 4.71
C ILE A 23 -2.07 -3.33 4.71
N GLU A 24 -1.73 -2.86 3.51
CA GLU A 24 -0.87 -1.71 3.31
C GLU A 24 -1.55 -0.75 2.34
N VAL A 25 -1.61 0.53 2.72
CA VAL A 25 -1.98 1.63 1.83
C VAL A 25 -0.72 2.43 1.58
N SER A 26 -0.32 2.59 0.33
CA SER A 26 0.93 3.25 -0.03
C SER A 26 0.79 4.18 -1.22
N ARG A 27 1.60 5.24 -1.21
CA ARG A 27 1.76 6.17 -2.32
C ARG A 27 3.01 5.77 -3.09
N ASN A 28 2.87 5.57 -4.39
CA ASN A 28 3.94 5.06 -5.24
C ASN A 28 4.08 5.91 -6.50
N LYS A 29 5.25 5.79 -7.13
CA LYS A 29 5.62 6.43 -8.37
C LYS A 29 6.12 5.38 -9.35
N ALA A 30 5.60 5.39 -10.57
CA ALA A 30 6.15 4.65 -11.68
C ALA A 30 6.99 5.61 -12.54
N ILE A 31 8.26 5.26 -12.76
CA ILE A 31 9.20 6.00 -13.58
C ILE A 31 9.42 5.19 -14.86
N GLN A 32 9.08 5.77 -16.01
CA GLN A 32 9.25 5.16 -17.32
C GLN A 32 10.63 5.48 -17.91
N ASP A 33 11.07 4.68 -18.89
CA ASP A 33 12.36 4.89 -19.57
C ASP A 33 12.48 6.26 -20.25
N ASP A 34 11.35 6.88 -20.64
CA ASP A 34 11.30 8.20 -21.27
C ASP A 34 11.36 9.36 -20.26
N GLY A 35 11.53 9.04 -18.97
CA GLY A 35 11.55 10.00 -17.87
C GLY A 35 10.17 10.48 -17.44
N SER A 36 9.08 9.98 -18.05
CA SER A 36 7.73 10.28 -17.57
C SER A 36 7.45 9.57 -16.25
N GLU A 37 6.74 10.28 -15.37
CA GLU A 37 6.43 9.80 -14.04
C GLU A 37 4.92 9.75 -13.85
N ASN A 38 4.42 8.68 -13.23
CA ASN A 38 3.02 8.55 -12.88
C ASN A 38 2.88 8.07 -11.43
N SER A 39 2.24 8.88 -10.61
CA SER A 39 1.97 8.60 -9.21
C SER A 39 0.61 7.94 -9.02
N PHE A 40 0.56 6.97 -8.10
CA PHE A 40 -0.64 6.19 -7.83
C PHE A 40 -0.66 5.71 -6.38
N ILE A 41 -1.87 5.41 -5.89
CA ILE A 41 -2.06 4.80 -4.57
C ILE A 41 -2.25 3.31 -4.77
N GLN A 42 -1.54 2.53 -3.97
CA GLN A 42 -1.66 1.08 -3.93
C GLN A 42 -2.31 0.67 -2.62
N ILE A 43 -3.28 -0.23 -2.71
CA ILE A 43 -3.75 -1.01 -1.55
C ILE A 43 -3.32 -2.44 -1.80
N ALA A 44 -2.43 -2.94 -0.94
CA ALA A 44 -1.88 -4.28 -1.04
C ALA A 44 -2.19 -5.07 0.22
N THR A 45 -2.33 -6.39 0.07
CA THR A 45 -2.36 -7.31 1.20
C THR A 45 -1.17 -8.24 1.10
N GLY A 46 -0.72 -8.77 2.23
CA GLY A 46 0.36 -9.73 2.26
C GLY A 46 0.41 -10.50 3.57
N TYR A 47 1.45 -11.31 3.70
CA TYR A 47 1.74 -12.09 4.89
C TYR A 47 3.25 -12.12 5.14
N TYR A 48 3.61 -12.44 6.37
CA TYR A 48 5.00 -12.54 6.81
C TYR A 48 5.48 -13.98 6.68
N ASN A 49 6.75 -14.15 6.36
CA ASN A 49 7.44 -15.43 6.37
C ASN A 49 8.21 -15.59 7.68
N ASP A 50 8.68 -16.80 7.96
CA ASP A 50 9.46 -17.11 9.17
C ASP A 50 10.79 -16.35 9.25
N ASP A 51 11.32 -15.89 8.11
CA ASP A 51 12.55 -15.09 8.00
C ASP A 51 12.29 -13.57 8.04
N GLU A 52 11.12 -13.15 8.56
CA GLU A 52 10.65 -11.75 8.64
C GLU A 52 10.43 -11.07 7.29
N SER A 53 10.72 -11.75 6.17
CA SER A 53 10.41 -11.23 4.84
C SER A 53 8.90 -11.23 4.60
N VAL A 54 8.44 -10.40 3.66
CA VAL A 54 7.02 -10.26 3.35
C VAL A 54 6.69 -10.70 1.94
N ASN A 55 5.57 -11.40 1.80
CA ASN A 55 4.99 -11.77 0.52
C ASN A 55 3.73 -10.94 0.25
N TYR A 56 3.73 -10.21 -0.85
CA TYR A 56 2.55 -9.46 -1.31
C TYR A 56 1.66 -10.34 -2.17
N ASN A 57 0.35 -10.25 -1.93
CA ASN A 57 -0.66 -10.89 -2.75
C ASN A 57 -0.79 -10.17 -4.10
N LYS A 58 -0.90 -10.95 -5.18
CA LYS A 58 -1.02 -10.41 -6.55
C LYS A 58 -2.41 -9.88 -6.92
N ARG A 59 -3.40 -10.10 -6.05
CA ARG A 59 -4.81 -9.75 -6.29
C ARG A 59 -5.23 -8.60 -5.39
N PHE A 60 -6.12 -7.75 -5.91
CA PHE A 60 -6.82 -6.77 -5.10
C PHE A 60 -7.91 -7.48 -4.28
N THR A 61 -7.71 -7.59 -2.98
CA THR A 61 -8.66 -8.24 -2.06
C THR A 61 -8.73 -7.41 -0.79
N VAL A 62 -9.95 -7.00 -0.43
CA VAL A 62 -10.24 -6.34 0.84
C VAL A 62 -10.68 -7.41 1.84
N PRO A 63 -9.95 -7.63 2.95
CA PRO A 63 -10.38 -8.55 4.00
C PRO A 63 -11.67 -8.06 4.67
N THR A 64 -12.46 -8.98 5.21
CA THR A 64 -13.64 -8.65 6.03
C THR A 64 -13.29 -8.40 7.51
N ASP A 65 -12.01 -8.42 7.85
CA ASP A 65 -11.51 -8.10 9.19
C ASP A 65 -11.66 -6.59 9.42
N GLU A 66 -12.34 -6.20 10.50
CA GLU A 66 -12.65 -4.81 10.82
C GLU A 66 -11.38 -3.95 10.89
N LYS A 67 -10.28 -4.47 11.44
CA LYS A 67 -9.00 -3.74 11.49
C LYS A 67 -8.47 -3.38 10.12
N ALA A 68 -8.63 -4.29 9.15
CA ALA A 68 -8.18 -4.05 7.78
C ALA A 68 -9.08 -3.04 7.07
N VAL A 69 -10.39 -3.13 7.29
CA VAL A 69 -11.37 -2.21 6.69
C VAL A 69 -11.19 -0.81 7.27
N ASP A 70 -11.10 -0.67 8.60
CA ASP A 70 -10.91 0.59 9.29
C ASP A 70 -9.60 1.27 8.86
N HIS A 71 -8.52 0.49 8.71
CA HIS A 71 -7.25 1.02 8.21
C HIS A 71 -7.38 1.60 6.80
N ILE A 72 -8.11 0.95 5.89
CA ILE A 72 -8.35 1.50 4.55
C ILE A 72 -9.19 2.79 4.65
N VAL A 73 -10.27 2.77 5.43
CA VAL A 73 -11.18 3.92 5.58
C VAL A 73 -10.46 5.12 6.16
N GLU A 74 -9.54 4.92 7.10
CA GLU A 74 -8.73 5.97 7.71
C GLU A 74 -7.60 6.45 6.77
N LYS A 75 -6.77 5.53 6.27
CA LYS A 75 -5.51 5.90 5.59
C LYS A 75 -5.67 6.25 4.13
N LEU A 76 -6.65 5.67 3.42
CA LEU A 76 -6.81 5.94 2.00
C LEU A 76 -7.14 7.42 1.72
N PRO A 77 -8.07 8.09 2.43
CA PRO A 77 -8.31 9.52 2.25
C PRO A 77 -7.10 10.39 2.60
N GLU A 78 -6.40 10.08 3.70
CA GLU A 78 -5.19 10.80 4.13
C GLU A 78 -4.10 10.76 3.05
N ILE A 79 -3.81 9.58 2.52
CA ILE A 79 -2.81 9.38 1.46
C ILE A 79 -3.28 10.02 0.14
N PHE A 80 -4.59 9.99 -0.14
CA PHE A 80 -5.14 10.62 -1.34
C PHE A 80 -5.02 12.15 -1.33
N GLU A 81 -5.26 12.79 -0.18
CA GLU A 81 -5.08 14.25 -0.11
C GLU A 81 -3.61 14.63 -0.27
N LYS A 82 -2.67 13.92 0.35
CA LYS A 82 -1.23 14.13 0.16
C LYS A 82 -0.78 13.97 -1.29
N GLU A 83 -1.33 12.97 -1.98
CA GLU A 83 -1.06 12.75 -3.40
C GLU A 83 -1.61 13.88 -4.26
N LYS A 84 -2.76 14.43 -3.91
CA LYS A 84 -3.35 15.58 -4.61
C LYS A 84 -2.54 16.85 -4.39
N GLU A 85 -2.14 17.15 -3.15
CA GLU A 85 -1.27 18.29 -2.82
C GLU A 85 0.03 18.25 -3.63
N ALA A 86 0.69 17.09 -3.65
CA ALA A 86 1.95 16.93 -4.38
C ALA A 86 1.82 16.91 -5.91
N ARG A 87 0.61 16.83 -6.48
CA ARG A 87 0.36 17.04 -7.92
C ARG A 87 0.11 18.51 -8.27
N GLU A 88 -0.28 19.30 -7.28
CA GLU A 88 -0.58 20.73 -7.43
C GLU A 88 0.66 21.61 -7.18
N GLU A 89 1.71 21.07 -6.55
CA GLU A 89 3.06 21.65 -6.41
C GLU A 89 3.94 21.46 -7.67
#